data_AF-A0ABD2Q0V1-F1
#
_entry.id   AF-A0ABD2Q0V1-F1
#
_cell.length_a   1.000
_cell.length_b   1.000
_cell.length_c   1.000
_cell.angle_alpha   90.00
_cell.angle_beta   90.00
_cell.angle_gamma   90.00
#
_symmetry.space_group_name_H-M   'P 1'
#
loop_
_entity.id
_entity.type
_entity.pdbx_description
1 polymer ?
#
loop_
_entity_poly.entity_id
_entity_poly.type
_entity_poly.pdbx_seq_one_letter_code
_entity_poly.pdbx_strand_id
1 'polypeptide(L)'
;MFKKEIKKYDDMFVKTAETDNKVLTNYNRQEQFIEKLSLSPGELTELVSNTSVGSSSPMPKAPSQLVDSIKSIISKLDSIKSDRNDLIVQMQAIQLPDSLRQTYLEKFKQMGPVMDADDTAREAINPCLEGPRGCVRESLDSQKELLDQLQQASTAYFGKSGAISDARSTLLTNLVLAAEEYPQLMKDFTEGLKFYADVTNVLLKIQQKVDDFVFARKTEKDELMNDISTNLSKAVTETAPEPPANRELPARPPPPVVAASTAPPYSVPQPESASCPYPQQPTQMPQYSGVPYPYSKLLLVSNTFFSVWLSRNATNADAVS
;
A
#
# COMPACT_ATOMS: atom_id res chain seq x y z
N MET A 1 -6.87 14.59 -17.02
CA MET A 1 -5.84 13.56 -16.77
C MET A 1 -5.81 13.16 -15.30
N PHE A 2 -5.45 14.07 -14.38
CA PHE A 2 -5.34 13.80 -12.93
C PHE A 2 -6.60 13.18 -12.27
N LYS A 3 -7.80 13.61 -12.65
CA LYS A 3 -9.06 13.03 -12.12
C LYS A 3 -9.18 11.52 -12.34
N LYS A 4 -8.70 10.99 -13.47
CA LYS A 4 -8.71 9.54 -13.74
C LYS A 4 -7.69 8.80 -12.88
N GLU A 5 -6.53 9.42 -12.67
CA GLU A 5 -5.46 8.85 -11.84
C GLU A 5 -5.86 8.84 -10.37
N ILE A 6 -6.43 9.93 -9.84
CA ILE A 6 -6.96 9.99 -8.46
C ILE A 6 -8.04 8.92 -8.25
N LYS A 7 -9.01 8.82 -9.17
CA LYS A 7 -10.07 7.80 -9.09
C LYS A 7 -9.52 6.37 -9.04
N LYS A 8 -8.42 6.08 -9.75
CA LYS A 8 -7.76 4.76 -9.68
C LYS A 8 -7.28 4.44 -8.27
N TYR A 9 -6.73 5.42 -7.55
CA TYR A 9 -6.28 5.22 -6.16
C TYR A 9 -7.46 5.15 -5.18
N ASP A 10 -8.54 5.89 -5.42
CA ASP A 10 -9.78 5.73 -4.64
C ASP A 10 -10.33 4.30 -4.76
N ASP A 11 -10.45 3.79 -5.99
CA ASP A 11 -10.93 2.42 -6.26
C ASP A 11 -10.00 1.37 -5.63
N MET A 12 -8.68 1.65 -5.58
CA MET A 12 -7.70 0.82 -4.89
C MET A 12 -7.94 0.81 -3.37
N PHE A 13 -8.18 1.97 -2.75
CA PHE A 13 -8.43 2.06 -1.30
C PHE A 13 -9.71 1.32 -0.89
N VAL A 14 -10.75 1.32 -1.72
CA VAL A 14 -11.96 0.52 -1.47
C VAL A 14 -11.62 -0.97 -1.35
N LYS A 15 -10.80 -1.50 -2.27
CA LYS A 15 -10.37 -2.92 -2.24
C LYS A 15 -9.44 -3.21 -1.07
N THR A 16 -8.54 -2.29 -0.74
CA THR A 16 -7.65 -2.45 0.41
C THR A 16 -8.45 -2.46 1.70
N ALA A 17 -9.50 -1.65 1.85
CA ALA A 17 -10.36 -1.65 3.03
C ALA A 17 -11.03 -3.02 3.27
N GLU A 18 -11.43 -3.74 2.21
CA GLU A 18 -11.94 -5.11 2.35
C GLU A 18 -10.86 -6.07 2.85
N THR A 19 -9.62 -5.90 2.38
CA THR A 19 -8.47 -6.70 2.80
C THR A 19 -8.09 -6.43 4.26
N ASP A 20 -8.03 -5.16 4.66
CA ASP A 20 -7.78 -4.74 6.04
C ASP A 20 -8.81 -5.31 7.01
N ASN A 21 -10.09 -5.30 6.62
CA ASN A 21 -11.16 -5.88 7.44
C ASN A 21 -10.99 -7.38 7.64
N LYS A 22 -10.49 -8.11 6.64
CA LYS A 22 -10.17 -9.54 6.79
C LYS A 22 -9.03 -9.75 7.77
N VAL A 23 -7.96 -8.96 7.66
CA VAL A 23 -6.81 -9.02 8.58
C VAL A 23 -7.25 -8.69 10.01
N LEU A 24 -8.05 -7.63 10.21
CA LEU A 24 -8.62 -7.26 11.51
C LEU A 24 -9.50 -8.38 12.09
N THR A 25 -10.41 -8.93 11.29
CA THR A 25 -11.29 -10.02 11.72
C THR A 25 -10.48 -11.24 12.15
N ASN A 26 -9.40 -11.52 11.43
CA ASN A 26 -8.52 -12.63 11.74
C ASN A 26 -7.75 -12.41 13.04
N TYR A 27 -7.14 -11.22 13.20
CA TYR A 27 -6.48 -10.83 14.44
C TYR A 27 -7.43 -10.93 15.64
N ASN A 28 -8.62 -10.32 15.57
CA ASN A 28 -9.58 -10.32 16.68
C ASN A 28 -9.99 -11.74 17.09
N ARG A 29 -10.06 -12.69 16.14
CA ARG A 29 -10.36 -14.09 16.43
C ARG A 29 -9.27 -14.76 17.27
N GLN A 30 -8.02 -14.39 17.03
CA GLN A 30 -6.84 -15.03 17.62
C GLN A 30 -6.24 -14.26 18.80
N GLU A 31 -6.57 -12.98 18.97
CA GLU A 31 -5.98 -12.06 19.96
C GLU A 31 -5.88 -12.69 21.36
N GLN A 32 -6.99 -13.24 21.86
CA GLN A 32 -7.05 -13.89 23.18
C GLN A 32 -6.13 -15.11 23.32
N PHE A 33 -5.82 -15.81 22.22
CA PHE A 33 -4.98 -16.99 22.22
C PHE A 33 -3.50 -16.62 22.07
N ILE A 34 -3.20 -15.60 21.26
CA ILE A 34 -1.86 -15.01 21.15
C ILE A 34 -1.44 -14.41 22.50
N GLU A 35 -2.35 -13.73 23.19
CA GLU A 35 -2.11 -13.21 24.54
C GLU A 35 -1.81 -14.36 25.52
N LYS A 36 -2.57 -15.45 25.48
CA LYS A 36 -2.32 -16.64 26.31
C LYS A 36 -0.95 -17.29 26.00
N LEU A 37 -0.54 -17.34 24.74
CA LEU A 37 0.78 -17.84 24.34
C LEU A 37 1.93 -16.94 24.82
N SER A 38 1.63 -15.70 25.20
CA SER A 38 2.60 -14.74 25.73
C SER A 38 2.80 -14.85 27.24
N LEU A 39 2.02 -15.69 27.93
CA LEU A 39 2.18 -15.98 29.37
C LEU A 39 3.46 -16.79 29.63
N SER A 40 3.88 -16.83 30.90
CA SER A 40 5.01 -17.68 31.28
C SER A 40 4.68 -19.18 31.11
N PRO A 41 5.69 -20.05 30.93
CA PRO A 41 5.45 -21.49 30.78
C PRO A 41 4.69 -22.13 31.95
N GLY A 42 4.87 -21.60 33.16
CA GLY A 42 4.16 -22.07 34.37
C GLY A 42 2.67 -21.74 34.32
N GLU A 43 2.33 -20.49 33.99
CA GLU A 43 0.94 -20.03 33.84
C GLU A 43 0.21 -20.73 32.69
N LEU A 44 0.91 -20.99 31.58
CA LEU A 44 0.36 -21.74 30.46
C LEU A 44 0.05 -23.19 30.84
N THR A 45 0.93 -23.82 31.62
CA THR A 45 0.72 -25.18 32.13
C THR A 45 -0.45 -25.24 33.10
N GLU A 46 -0.57 -24.25 33.97
CA GLU A 46 -1.69 -24.10 34.91
C GLU A 46 -3.01 -23.89 34.15
N LEU A 47 -3.04 -23.02 33.15
CA LEU A 47 -4.22 -22.78 32.31
C LEU A 47 -4.73 -24.07 31.66
N VAL A 48 -3.83 -24.86 31.08
CA VAL A 48 -4.16 -26.13 30.42
C VAL A 48 -4.59 -27.20 31.43
N SER A 49 -4.03 -27.20 32.64
CA SER A 49 -4.37 -28.13 33.71
C SER A 49 -5.73 -27.81 34.35
N ASN A 50 -5.99 -26.53 34.60
CA ASN A 50 -7.25 -26.03 35.18
C ASN A 50 -8.44 -26.12 34.21
N THR A 51 -8.19 -26.28 32.90
CA THR A 51 -9.26 -26.54 31.93
C THR A 51 -9.77 -27.99 31.98
N SER A 52 -9.07 -28.89 32.69
CA SER A 52 -9.30 -30.35 32.72
C SER A 52 -10.20 -30.85 33.85
N VAL A 53 -10.72 -29.98 34.73
CA VAL A 53 -11.31 -30.40 36.03
C VAL A 53 -12.63 -31.18 35.96
N GLY A 54 -13.12 -31.54 34.76
CA GLY A 54 -14.42 -32.19 34.56
C GLY A 54 -14.42 -33.60 33.95
N SER A 55 -13.29 -34.18 33.55
CA SER A 55 -13.30 -35.50 32.90
C SER A 55 -12.11 -36.36 33.30
N SER A 56 -12.29 -37.17 34.35
CA SER A 56 -11.39 -38.27 34.71
C SER A 56 -11.62 -39.51 33.86
N SER A 57 -11.78 -39.34 32.54
CA SER A 57 -11.79 -40.48 31.63
C SER A 57 -10.34 -40.89 31.35
N PRO A 58 -9.91 -42.12 31.68
CA PRO A 58 -8.59 -42.59 31.32
C PRO A 58 -8.45 -42.49 29.80
N MET A 59 -7.43 -41.76 29.32
CA MET A 59 -7.04 -41.79 27.91
C MET A 59 -6.99 -43.27 27.48
N PRO A 60 -7.73 -43.69 26.44
CA PRO A 60 -7.62 -45.06 25.98
C PRO A 60 -6.15 -45.32 25.68
N LYS A 61 -5.55 -46.33 26.32
CA LYS A 61 -4.26 -46.87 25.89
C LYS A 61 -4.48 -47.53 24.53
N ALA A 62 -4.58 -46.72 23.50
CA ALA A 62 -4.66 -47.18 22.14
C ALA A 62 -3.34 -47.89 21.77
N PRO A 63 -3.39 -48.87 20.86
CA PRO A 63 -2.20 -49.65 20.50
C PRO A 63 -1.12 -48.70 19.98
N SER A 64 0.09 -48.78 20.55
CA SER A 64 1.24 -47.93 20.20
C SER A 64 1.48 -47.86 18.70
N GLN A 65 1.24 -48.96 17.99
CA GLN A 65 1.36 -49.09 16.54
C GLN A 65 0.53 -48.07 15.75
N LEU A 66 -0.68 -47.73 16.21
CA LEU A 66 -1.53 -46.77 15.50
C LEU A 66 -1.06 -45.34 15.73
N VAL A 67 -0.55 -45.03 16.93
CA VAL A 67 0.11 -43.75 17.23
C VAL A 67 1.37 -43.58 16.39
N ASP A 68 2.18 -44.63 16.29
CA ASP A 68 3.41 -44.61 15.49
C ASP A 68 3.10 -44.45 13.98
N SER A 69 2.02 -45.08 13.51
CA SER A 69 1.52 -44.88 12.14
C SER A 69 1.10 -43.42 11.88
N ILE A 70 0.31 -42.82 12.79
CA ILE A 70 -0.10 -41.42 12.69
C ILE A 70 1.13 -40.49 12.67
N LYS A 71 2.09 -40.70 13.57
CA LYS A 71 3.35 -39.94 13.61
C LYS A 71 4.14 -40.06 12.31
N SER A 72 4.20 -41.27 11.74
CA SER A 72 4.87 -41.50 10.46
C SER A 72 4.17 -40.76 9.32
N ILE A 73 2.84 -40.71 9.30
CA ILE A 73 2.09 -39.99 8.26
C ILE A 73 2.30 -38.48 8.41
N ILE A 74 2.25 -37.95 9.63
CA ILE A 74 2.53 -36.52 9.90
C ILE A 74 3.93 -36.14 9.45
N SER A 75 4.94 -36.97 9.74
CA SER A 75 6.32 -36.72 9.31
C SER A 75 6.46 -36.66 7.78
N LYS A 76 5.72 -37.52 7.06
CA LYS A 76 5.67 -37.48 5.59
C LYS A 76 4.98 -36.22 5.07
N LEU A 77 3.88 -35.79 5.72
CA LEU A 77 3.20 -34.54 5.37
C LEU A 77 4.11 -33.32 5.57
N ASP A 78 4.90 -33.29 6.64
CA ASP A 78 5.85 -32.21 6.88
C ASP A 78 7.01 -32.21 5.87
N SER A 79 7.45 -33.39 5.40
CA SER A 79 8.38 -33.50 4.27
C SER A 79 7.79 -32.87 3.01
N ILE A 80 6.54 -33.20 2.65
CA ILE A 80 5.87 -32.61 1.47
C ILE A 80 5.72 -31.09 1.60
N LYS A 81 5.45 -30.57 2.81
CA LYS A 81 5.42 -29.12 3.04
C LYS A 81 6.79 -28.48 2.79
N SER A 82 7.87 -29.11 3.26
CA SER A 82 9.24 -28.66 3.00
C SER A 82 9.56 -28.67 1.51
N ASP A 83 9.31 -29.79 0.83
CA ASP A 83 9.57 -29.95 -0.61
C ASP A 83 8.79 -28.93 -1.44
N ARG A 84 7.58 -28.54 -0.98
CA ARG A 84 6.78 -27.50 -1.63
C ARG A 84 7.39 -26.11 -1.50
N ASN A 85 8.01 -25.79 -0.37
CA ASN A 85 8.74 -24.54 -0.24
C ASN A 85 9.90 -24.49 -1.25
N ASP A 86 10.64 -25.58 -1.40
CA ASP A 86 11.70 -25.69 -2.39
C ASP A 86 11.17 -25.59 -3.83
N LEU A 87 10.03 -26.21 -4.11
CA LEU A 87 9.36 -26.12 -5.41
C LEU A 87 8.91 -24.68 -5.72
N ILE A 88 8.39 -23.95 -4.73
CA ILE A 88 8.02 -22.54 -4.89
C ILE A 88 9.24 -21.70 -5.25
N VAL A 89 10.36 -21.90 -4.55
CA VAL A 89 11.63 -21.19 -4.82
C VAL A 89 12.12 -21.51 -6.24
N GLN A 90 12.10 -22.79 -6.62
CA GLN A 90 12.48 -23.21 -7.96
C GLN A 90 11.58 -22.57 -9.03
N MET A 91 10.26 -22.55 -8.82
CA MET A 91 9.31 -21.94 -9.74
C MET A 91 9.50 -20.43 -9.89
N GLN A 92 9.79 -19.72 -8.80
CA GLN A 92 10.12 -18.29 -8.84
C GLN A 92 11.43 -18.01 -9.58
N ALA A 93 12.36 -18.97 -9.59
CA ALA A 93 13.63 -18.87 -10.29
C ALA A 93 13.57 -19.31 -11.77
N ILE A 94 12.46 -19.87 -12.24
CA ILE A 94 12.31 -20.27 -13.65
C ILE A 94 12.41 -19.02 -14.52
N GLN A 95 13.43 -19.02 -15.38
CA GLN A 95 13.55 -18.07 -16.47
C GLN A 95 13.11 -18.74 -17.76
N LEU A 96 12.28 -18.04 -18.52
CA LEU A 96 11.90 -18.50 -19.85
C LEU A 96 13.12 -18.45 -20.77
N PRO A 97 13.25 -19.40 -21.72
CA PRO A 97 14.38 -19.41 -22.64
C PRO A 97 14.45 -18.11 -23.46
N ASP A 98 15.66 -17.54 -23.60
CA ASP A 98 15.88 -16.35 -24.44
C ASP A 98 15.52 -16.57 -25.92
N SER A 99 15.54 -17.84 -26.36
CA SER A 99 15.12 -18.28 -27.70
C SER A 99 13.63 -18.07 -27.94
N LEU A 100 12.79 -17.98 -26.90
CA LEU A 100 11.34 -17.75 -27.02
C LEU A 100 11.03 -16.49 -27.84
N ARG A 101 11.76 -15.40 -27.56
CA ARG A 101 11.62 -14.12 -28.27
C ARG A 101 12.00 -14.27 -29.75
N GLN A 102 13.03 -15.06 -30.05
CA GLN A 102 13.48 -15.28 -31.43
C GLN A 102 12.44 -16.10 -32.20
N THR A 103 11.95 -17.20 -31.62
CA THR A 103 10.88 -18.04 -32.18
C THR A 103 9.61 -17.22 -32.44
N TYR A 104 9.23 -16.35 -31.49
CA TYR A 104 8.07 -15.48 -31.64
C TYR A 104 8.24 -14.50 -32.81
N LEU A 105 9.39 -13.81 -32.88
CA LEU A 105 9.69 -12.86 -33.97
C LEU A 105 9.75 -13.55 -35.34
N GLU A 106 10.25 -14.78 -35.41
CA GLU A 106 10.31 -15.56 -36.63
C GLU A 106 8.92 -15.99 -37.11
N LYS A 107 8.07 -16.52 -36.22
CA LYS A 107 6.66 -16.81 -36.55
C LYS A 107 5.90 -15.54 -36.97
N PHE A 108 6.17 -14.40 -36.33
CA PHE A 108 5.56 -13.12 -36.69
C PHE A 108 6.00 -12.64 -38.08
N LYS A 109 7.28 -12.82 -38.44
CA LYS A 109 7.76 -12.50 -39.80
C LYS A 109 7.10 -13.35 -40.88
N GLN A 110 6.79 -14.62 -40.58
CA GLN A 110 6.19 -15.55 -41.53
C GLN A 110 4.68 -15.36 -41.70
N MET A 111 3.95 -15.15 -40.60
CA MET A 111 2.48 -15.12 -40.59
C MET A 111 1.89 -13.71 -40.44
N GLY A 112 2.69 -12.71 -40.07
CA GLY A 112 2.25 -11.33 -39.91
C GLY A 112 1.10 -11.19 -38.91
N PRO A 113 0.11 -10.30 -39.16
CA PRO A 113 -1.02 -10.06 -38.25
C PRO A 113 -1.97 -11.25 -38.05
N VAL A 114 -1.83 -12.32 -38.86
CA VAL A 114 -2.65 -13.54 -38.76
C VAL A 114 -2.16 -14.46 -37.65
N MET A 115 -0.94 -14.23 -37.14
CA MET A 115 -0.38 -14.99 -36.03
C MET A 115 -1.20 -14.81 -34.75
N ASP A 116 -1.64 -15.92 -34.15
CA ASP A 116 -2.11 -15.92 -32.77
C ASP A 116 -0.89 -15.86 -31.82
N ALA A 117 -0.74 -14.69 -31.22
CA ALA A 117 0.34 -14.38 -30.28
C ALA A 117 0.28 -15.26 -29.02
N ASP A 118 -0.92 -15.47 -28.50
CA ASP A 118 -1.14 -16.17 -27.24
C ASP A 118 -0.89 -17.66 -27.41
N ASP A 119 -1.39 -18.26 -28.48
CA ASP A 119 -1.19 -19.68 -28.74
C ASP A 119 0.26 -20.01 -29.08
N THR A 120 0.96 -19.12 -29.82
CA THR A 120 2.39 -19.30 -30.06
C THR A 120 3.21 -19.21 -28.77
N ALA A 121 2.88 -18.27 -27.89
CA ALA A 121 3.54 -18.13 -26.61
C ALA A 121 3.29 -19.38 -25.73
N ARG A 122 2.04 -19.87 -25.67
CA ARG A 122 1.69 -21.09 -24.94
C ARG A 122 2.43 -22.31 -25.44
N GLU A 123 2.47 -22.52 -26.76
CA GLU A 123 3.15 -23.67 -27.38
C GLU A 123 4.64 -23.72 -27.00
N ALA A 124 5.29 -22.57 -26.93
CA ALA A 124 6.71 -22.49 -26.61
C ALA A 124 7.01 -22.50 -25.09
N ILE A 125 6.10 -21.96 -24.26
CA ILE A 125 6.26 -21.93 -22.79
C ILE A 125 5.87 -23.25 -22.14
N ASN A 126 4.82 -23.93 -22.63
CA ASN A 126 4.28 -25.13 -21.99
C ASN A 126 5.34 -26.22 -21.75
N PRO A 127 6.19 -26.60 -22.72
CA PRO A 127 7.23 -27.61 -22.50
C PRO A 127 8.20 -27.25 -21.36
N CYS A 128 8.51 -25.96 -21.18
CA CYS A 128 9.39 -25.48 -20.11
C CYS A 128 8.73 -25.61 -18.73
N LEU A 129 7.40 -25.53 -18.67
CA LEU A 129 6.64 -25.59 -17.43
C LEU A 129 6.09 -26.98 -17.09
N GLU A 130 6.13 -27.94 -18.01
CA GLU A 130 5.56 -29.27 -17.78
C GLU A 130 6.25 -30.02 -16.62
N GLY A 131 7.58 -29.93 -16.49
CA GLY A 131 8.30 -30.52 -15.35
C GLY A 131 7.81 -30.00 -14.00
N PRO A 132 7.91 -28.68 -13.75
CA PRO A 132 7.39 -28.06 -12.52
C PRO A 132 5.90 -28.34 -12.28
N ARG A 133 5.05 -28.30 -13.32
CA ARG A 133 3.62 -28.66 -13.22
C ARG A 133 3.42 -30.12 -12.79
N GLY A 134 4.26 -31.03 -13.30
CA GLY A 134 4.31 -32.42 -12.89
C GLY A 134 4.61 -32.57 -11.40
N CYS A 135 5.66 -31.91 -10.92
CA CYS A 135 6.03 -31.91 -9.49
C CYS A 135 4.90 -31.36 -8.60
N VAL A 136 4.22 -30.29 -9.02
CA VAL A 136 3.05 -29.76 -8.31
C VAL A 136 1.93 -30.80 -8.24
N ARG A 137 1.63 -31.48 -9.36
CA ARG A 137 0.58 -32.51 -9.41
C ARG A 137 0.91 -33.67 -8.48
N GLU A 138 2.15 -34.19 -8.54
CA GLU A 138 2.61 -35.28 -7.69
C GLU A 138 2.56 -34.91 -6.19
N SER A 139 2.95 -33.68 -5.85
CA SER A 139 2.84 -33.16 -4.48
C SER A 139 1.39 -33.12 -3.98
N LEU A 140 0.45 -32.70 -4.83
CA LEU A 140 -0.98 -32.64 -4.50
C LEU A 140 -1.59 -34.03 -4.36
N ASP A 141 -1.27 -34.96 -5.27
CA ASP A 141 -1.77 -36.34 -5.23
C ASP A 141 -1.23 -37.07 -4.00
N SER A 142 0.07 -36.93 -3.70
CA SER A 142 0.69 -37.49 -2.50
C SER A 142 0.09 -36.93 -1.21
N GLN A 143 -0.18 -35.62 -1.15
CA GLN A 143 -0.88 -35.02 -0.02
C GLN A 143 -2.28 -35.60 0.15
N LYS A 144 -3.04 -35.77 -0.94
CA LYS A 144 -4.39 -36.33 -0.90
C LYS A 144 -4.39 -37.76 -0.34
N GLU A 145 -3.45 -38.59 -0.79
CA GLU A 145 -3.30 -39.96 -0.30
C GLU A 145 -2.95 -39.98 1.20
N LEU A 146 -1.97 -39.18 1.63
CA LEU A 146 -1.57 -39.13 3.04
C LEU A 146 -2.68 -38.57 3.94
N LEU A 147 -3.49 -37.62 3.47
CA LEU A 147 -4.63 -37.10 4.22
C LEU A 147 -5.73 -38.16 4.38
N ASP A 148 -5.99 -38.97 3.35
CA ASP A 148 -6.94 -40.09 3.45
C ASP A 148 -6.45 -41.16 4.45
N GLN A 149 -5.16 -41.53 4.37
CA GLN A 149 -4.53 -42.43 5.34
C GLN A 149 -4.59 -41.86 6.77
N LEU A 150 -4.33 -40.56 6.93
CA LEU A 150 -4.40 -39.89 8.23
C LEU A 150 -5.83 -39.90 8.77
N GLN A 151 -6.83 -39.64 7.94
CA GLN A 151 -8.24 -39.67 8.33
C GLN A 151 -8.66 -41.07 8.79
N GLN A 152 -8.29 -42.11 8.05
CA GLN A 152 -8.56 -43.50 8.42
C GLN A 152 -7.88 -43.88 9.74
N ALA A 153 -6.58 -43.58 9.87
CA ALA A 153 -5.82 -43.86 11.10
C ALA A 153 -6.37 -43.07 12.30
N SER A 154 -6.72 -41.80 12.12
CA SER A 154 -7.30 -40.95 13.17
C SER A 154 -8.69 -41.43 13.58
N THR A 155 -9.52 -41.86 12.63
CA THR A 155 -10.85 -42.43 12.93
C THR A 155 -10.72 -43.75 13.68
N ALA A 156 -9.75 -44.60 13.32
CA ALA A 156 -9.47 -45.83 14.05
C ALA A 156 -8.96 -45.58 15.47
N TYR A 157 -8.22 -44.49 15.68
CA TYR A 157 -7.66 -44.07 16.97
C TYR A 157 -8.72 -43.45 17.88
N PHE A 158 -9.39 -42.42 17.37
CA PHE A 158 -10.28 -41.55 18.12
C PHE A 158 -11.74 -42.00 18.04
N GLY A 159 -12.18 -42.64 16.95
CA GLY A 159 -13.57 -43.06 16.74
C GLY A 159 -14.05 -44.18 17.68
N LYS A 160 -13.14 -44.86 18.38
CA LYS A 160 -13.47 -45.82 19.46
C LYS A 160 -13.57 -45.15 20.84
N SER A 161 -13.11 -43.91 20.97
CA SER A 161 -13.17 -43.12 22.19
C SER A 161 -14.35 -42.15 22.07
N GLY A 162 -15.49 -42.49 22.66
CA GLY A 162 -16.62 -41.57 22.73
C GLY A 162 -16.17 -40.19 23.22
N ALA A 163 -16.52 -39.16 22.45
CA ALA A 163 -16.40 -37.74 22.77
C ALA A 163 -15.01 -37.24 23.22
N ILE A 164 -14.13 -36.97 22.25
CA ILE A 164 -13.00 -36.03 22.42
C ILE A 164 -13.53 -34.62 22.15
N SER A 165 -14.45 -34.19 23.00
CA SER A 165 -14.89 -32.79 23.11
C SER A 165 -14.54 -32.30 24.51
N ASP A 166 -13.32 -32.58 24.94
CA ASP A 166 -12.80 -32.04 26.19
C ASP A 166 -12.44 -30.56 25.96
N ALA A 167 -12.87 -29.69 26.85
CA ALA A 167 -12.56 -28.25 26.81
C ALA A 167 -11.05 -28.01 26.71
N ARG A 168 -10.25 -28.91 27.31
CA ARG A 168 -8.79 -28.94 27.21
C ARG A 168 -8.32 -29.14 25.76
N SER A 169 -8.90 -30.09 25.03
CA SER A 169 -8.51 -30.35 23.63
C SER A 169 -8.83 -29.16 22.75
N THR A 170 -10.01 -28.55 22.91
CA THR A 170 -10.40 -27.34 22.16
C THR A 170 -9.47 -26.17 22.46
N LEU A 171 -9.09 -25.96 23.72
CA LEU A 171 -8.13 -24.93 24.10
C LEU A 171 -6.76 -25.17 23.44
N LEU A 172 -6.23 -26.40 23.52
CA LEU A 172 -4.95 -26.74 22.91
C LEU A 172 -4.97 -26.55 21.39
N THR A 173 -6.04 -26.98 20.72
CA THR A 173 -6.21 -26.74 19.28
C THR A 173 -6.19 -25.25 18.95
N ASN A 174 -6.92 -24.42 19.69
CA ASN A 174 -6.96 -22.98 19.45
C ASN A 174 -5.60 -22.30 19.71
N LEU A 175 -4.84 -22.75 20.72
CA LEU A 175 -3.49 -22.25 20.98
C LEU A 175 -2.53 -22.63 19.84
N VAL A 176 -2.60 -23.85 19.33
CA VAL A 176 -1.79 -24.27 18.18
C VAL A 176 -2.14 -23.47 16.94
N LEU A 177 -3.43 -23.31 16.62
CA LEU A 177 -3.89 -22.52 15.48
C LEU A 177 -3.40 -21.08 15.57
N ALA A 178 -3.49 -20.44 16.74
CA ALA A 178 -3.00 -19.09 16.94
C ALA A 178 -1.48 -18.97 16.76
N ALA A 179 -0.71 -19.97 17.21
CA ALA A 179 0.74 -20.01 17.02
C ALA A 179 1.13 -20.18 15.54
N GLU A 180 0.40 -21.03 14.80
CA GLU A 180 0.63 -21.26 13.36
C GLU A 180 0.23 -20.06 12.50
N GLU A 181 -0.80 -19.32 12.91
CA GLU A 181 -1.37 -18.22 12.13
C GLU A 181 -0.68 -16.87 12.41
N TYR A 182 -0.04 -16.71 13.57
CA TYR A 182 0.71 -15.50 13.94
C TYR A 182 1.76 -15.05 12.90
N PRO A 183 2.63 -15.92 12.34
CA PRO A 183 3.59 -15.50 11.32
C PRO A 183 2.93 -14.94 10.05
N GLN A 184 1.81 -15.54 9.62
CA GLN A 184 1.05 -15.05 8.47
C GLN A 184 0.42 -13.69 8.79
N LEU A 185 -0.13 -13.53 9.99
CA LEU A 185 -0.69 -12.27 10.43
C LEU A 185 0.37 -11.14 10.49
N MET A 186 1.57 -11.45 10.98
CA MET A 186 2.70 -10.51 10.98
C MET A 186 3.15 -10.15 9.58
N LYS A 187 3.14 -11.11 8.65
CA LYS A 187 3.41 -10.86 7.23
C LYS A 187 2.37 -9.91 6.63
N ASP A 188 1.09 -10.17 6.85
CA ASP A 188 -0.01 -9.32 6.35
C ASP A 188 0.12 -7.87 6.87
N PHE A 189 0.45 -7.70 8.16
CA PHE A 189 0.69 -6.37 8.73
C PHE A 189 1.90 -5.65 8.13
N THR A 190 3.00 -6.38 7.94
CA THR A 190 4.23 -5.80 7.38
C THR A 190 4.03 -5.40 5.92
N GLU A 191 3.31 -6.23 5.15
CA GLU A 191 2.92 -5.91 3.77
C GLU A 191 1.98 -4.71 3.72
N GLY A 192 0.99 -4.62 4.62
CA GLY A 192 0.12 -3.45 4.76
C GLY A 192 0.90 -2.17 5.06
N LEU A 193 1.84 -2.20 6.01
CA LEU A 193 2.68 -1.05 6.34
C LEU A 193 3.50 -0.58 5.14
N LYS A 194 4.13 -1.52 4.43
CA LYS A 194 4.89 -1.24 3.21
C LYS A 194 3.98 -0.64 2.14
N PHE A 195 2.80 -1.23 1.93
CA PHE A 195 1.82 -0.75 0.96
C PHE A 195 1.44 0.71 1.23
N TYR A 196 1.08 1.07 2.46
CA TYR A 196 0.72 2.45 2.77
C TYR A 196 1.90 3.41 2.63
N ALA A 197 3.10 3.02 3.02
CA ALA A 197 4.30 3.83 2.78
C ALA A 197 4.52 4.09 1.28
N ASP A 198 4.39 3.06 0.44
CA ASP A 198 4.54 3.16 -1.01
C ASP A 198 3.43 4.02 -1.63
N VAL A 199 2.17 3.84 -1.21
CA VAL A 199 1.03 4.62 -1.70
C VAL A 199 1.14 6.09 -1.29
N THR A 200 1.56 6.40 -0.07
CA THR A 200 1.82 7.78 0.37
C THR A 200 2.84 8.46 -0.54
N ASN A 201 3.95 7.79 -0.88
CA ASN A 201 4.95 8.33 -1.81
C ASN A 201 4.39 8.62 -3.20
N VAL A 202 3.48 7.78 -3.69
CA VAL A 202 2.84 7.97 -4.99
C VAL A 202 1.84 9.13 -4.94
N LEU A 203 1.03 9.23 -3.88
CA LEU A 203 0.06 10.32 -3.72
C LEU A 203 0.74 11.68 -3.57
N LEU A 204 1.87 11.78 -2.86
CA LEU A 204 2.67 13.00 -2.78
C LEU A 204 3.16 13.47 -4.15
N LYS A 205 3.58 12.53 -5.02
CA LYS A 205 3.96 12.87 -6.40
C LYS A 205 2.78 13.36 -7.23
N ILE A 206 1.59 12.78 -7.03
CA ILE A 206 0.37 13.24 -7.72
C ILE A 206 -0.01 14.63 -7.24
N GLN A 207 0.07 14.88 -5.92
CA GLN A 207 -0.16 16.20 -5.34
C GLN A 207 0.77 17.24 -5.96
N GLN A 208 2.07 16.97 -5.99
CA GLN A 208 3.05 17.89 -6.59
C GLN A 208 2.74 18.19 -8.06
N LYS A 209 2.39 17.18 -8.86
CA LYS A 209 1.98 17.39 -10.26
C LYS A 209 0.72 18.26 -10.41
N VAL A 210 -0.23 18.13 -9.49
CA VAL A 210 -1.44 18.95 -9.49
C VAL A 210 -1.10 20.39 -9.10
N ASP A 211 -0.25 20.57 -8.08
CA ASP A 211 0.20 21.90 -7.65
C ASP A 211 0.98 22.61 -8.76
N ASP A 212 1.91 21.92 -9.44
CA ASP A 212 2.65 22.44 -10.59
C ASP A 212 1.72 22.83 -11.74
N PHE A 213 0.71 22.01 -12.04
CA PHE A 213 -0.27 22.31 -13.07
C PHE A 213 -1.10 23.55 -12.72
N VAL A 214 -1.57 23.66 -11.48
CA VAL A 214 -2.36 24.81 -11.02
C VAL A 214 -1.51 26.08 -11.00
N PHE A 215 -0.25 25.98 -10.57
CA PHE A 215 0.71 27.07 -10.60
C PHE A 215 0.94 27.56 -12.03
N ALA A 216 1.26 26.66 -12.96
CA ALA A 216 1.46 27.00 -14.37
C ALA A 216 0.22 27.68 -14.99
N ARG A 217 -0.99 27.19 -14.68
CA ARG A 217 -2.25 27.80 -15.14
C ARG A 217 -2.47 29.18 -14.55
N LYS A 218 -2.08 29.40 -13.30
CA LYS A 218 -2.19 30.71 -12.66
C LYS A 218 -1.23 31.72 -13.29
N THR A 219 0.02 31.32 -13.50
CA THR A 219 1.03 32.12 -14.20
C THR A 219 0.58 32.46 -15.63
N GLU A 220 0.11 31.47 -16.40
CA GLU A 220 -0.43 31.68 -17.76
C GLU A 220 -1.60 32.70 -17.75
N LYS A 221 -2.51 32.60 -16.79
CA LYS A 221 -3.62 33.56 -16.64
C LYS A 221 -3.12 34.97 -16.28
N ASP A 222 -2.12 35.09 -15.41
CA ASP A 222 -1.56 36.38 -14.99
C ASP A 222 -0.78 37.04 -16.14
N GLU A 223 0.02 36.28 -16.88
CA GLU A 223 0.71 36.73 -18.10
C GLU A 223 -0.29 37.23 -19.15
N LEU A 224 -1.33 36.44 -19.44
CA LEU A 224 -2.33 36.79 -20.46
C LEU A 224 -3.17 38.03 -20.06
N MET A 225 -3.44 38.22 -18.77
CA MET A 225 -4.10 39.44 -18.27
C MET A 225 -3.18 40.67 -18.39
N ASN A 226 -1.90 40.53 -18.07
CA ASN A 226 -0.91 41.61 -18.26
C ASN A 226 -0.78 42.00 -19.74
N ASP A 227 -0.78 41.03 -20.65
CA ASP A 227 -0.74 41.29 -22.09
C ASP A 227 -1.98 42.04 -22.58
N ILE A 228 -3.19 41.66 -22.13
CA ILE A 228 -4.43 42.36 -22.47
C ILE A 228 -4.38 43.81 -21.96
N SER A 229 -4.03 44.03 -20.70
CA SER A 229 -3.95 45.37 -20.11
C SER A 229 -2.91 46.24 -20.82
N THR A 230 -1.77 45.67 -21.19
CA THR A 230 -0.71 46.37 -21.93
C THR A 230 -1.16 46.76 -23.34
N ASN A 231 -1.83 45.86 -24.06
CA ASN A 231 -2.36 46.14 -25.40
C ASN A 231 -3.48 47.19 -25.38
N LEU A 232 -4.39 47.13 -24.41
CA LEU A 232 -5.43 48.15 -24.19
C LEU A 232 -4.83 49.54 -23.93
N SER A 233 -3.79 49.61 -23.08
CA SER A 233 -3.11 50.88 -22.77
C SER A 233 -2.44 51.48 -24.01
N LYS A 234 -1.85 50.65 -24.89
CA LYS A 234 -1.28 51.10 -26.16
C LYS A 234 -2.35 51.60 -27.13
N ALA A 235 -3.48 50.89 -27.24
CA ALA A 235 -4.58 51.29 -28.13
C ALA A 235 -5.22 52.64 -27.75
N VAL A 236 -5.24 53.00 -26.47
CA VAL A 236 -5.73 54.32 -26.00
C VAL A 236 -4.78 55.47 -26.39
N THR A 237 -3.50 55.18 -26.64
CA THR A 237 -2.49 56.20 -26.98
C THR A 237 -2.44 56.54 -28.47
N GLU A 238 -3.02 55.70 -29.35
CA GLU A 238 -3.01 55.90 -30.81
C GLU A 238 -4.15 56.78 -31.35
N THR A 239 -5.04 57.31 -30.49
CA THR A 239 -6.04 58.31 -30.91
C THR A 239 -6.09 59.51 -29.96
N ALA A 240 -5.06 60.34 -29.98
CA ALA A 240 -5.19 61.75 -29.62
C ALA A 240 -4.74 62.58 -30.84
N PRO A 241 -5.67 63.19 -31.61
CA PRO A 241 -5.29 64.16 -32.63
C PRO A 241 -4.64 65.37 -31.94
N GLU A 242 -3.48 65.81 -32.44
CA GLU A 242 -2.89 67.09 -32.03
C GLU A 242 -3.93 68.21 -32.19
N PRO A 243 -4.19 69.02 -31.15
CA PRO A 243 -5.06 70.17 -31.33
C PRO A 243 -4.32 71.24 -32.15
N PRO A 244 -4.99 71.91 -33.10
CA PRO A 244 -4.36 72.92 -33.93
C PRO A 244 -3.99 74.16 -33.11
N ALA A 245 -2.88 74.77 -33.50
CA ALA A 245 -2.42 76.04 -32.97
C ALA A 245 -3.46 77.15 -33.15
N ASN A 246 -3.51 78.03 -32.14
CA ASN A 246 -4.00 79.40 -32.18
C ASN A 246 -5.51 79.64 -31.96
N ARG A 247 -5.88 79.99 -30.72
CA ARG A 247 -6.92 81.00 -30.45
C ARG A 247 -6.76 81.61 -29.07
N GLU A 248 -6.40 82.88 -29.07
CA GLU A 248 -6.35 83.78 -27.92
C GLU A 248 -7.76 83.92 -27.32
N LEU A 249 -7.91 83.64 -26.02
CA LEU A 249 -9.15 83.81 -25.27
C LEU A 249 -9.00 84.97 -24.27
N PRO A 250 -10.03 85.82 -24.09
CA PRO A 250 -9.94 87.01 -23.26
C PRO A 250 -9.95 86.67 -21.76
N ALA A 251 -9.32 87.54 -20.97
CA ALA A 251 -9.15 87.42 -19.53
C ALA A 251 -10.49 87.38 -18.76
N ARG A 252 -10.60 86.45 -17.79
CA ARG A 252 -11.74 86.32 -16.86
C ARG A 252 -11.31 86.66 -15.42
N PRO A 253 -12.17 87.29 -14.59
CA PRO A 253 -11.78 87.97 -13.35
C PRO A 253 -11.48 87.01 -12.18
N PRO A 254 -10.85 87.50 -11.10
CA PRO A 254 -10.33 86.66 -10.02
C PRO A 254 -11.45 86.03 -9.16
N PRO A 255 -11.22 84.82 -8.62
CA PRO A 255 -12.13 84.19 -7.65
C PRO A 255 -11.96 84.78 -6.23
N PRO A 256 -13.02 84.74 -5.39
CA PRO A 256 -13.00 85.30 -4.04
C PRO A 256 -12.24 84.41 -3.06
N VAL A 257 -11.61 85.06 -2.07
CA VAL A 257 -10.89 84.42 -0.96
C VAL A 257 -11.89 83.93 0.08
N VAL A 258 -11.83 82.65 0.46
CA VAL A 258 -12.48 82.15 1.67
C VAL A 258 -11.52 81.24 2.43
N ALA A 259 -11.54 81.40 3.76
CA ALA A 259 -10.50 81.02 4.70
C ALA A 259 -10.33 79.51 4.93
N ALA A 260 -9.13 79.16 5.40
CA ALA A 260 -8.69 77.84 5.79
C ALA A 260 -9.51 77.22 6.93
N SER A 261 -9.65 75.89 6.90
CA SER A 261 -9.81 75.07 8.10
C SER A 261 -9.12 73.71 7.93
N THR A 262 -8.58 73.29 9.06
CA THR A 262 -7.49 72.33 9.36
C THR A 262 -7.87 70.85 9.29
N ALA A 263 -6.98 70.00 8.76
CA ALA A 263 -6.57 68.69 9.32
C ALA A 263 -5.43 68.02 8.49
N PRO A 264 -4.58 67.13 9.06
CA PRO A 264 -3.17 66.97 8.68
C PRO A 264 -2.87 65.58 8.00
N PRO A 265 -1.61 65.12 7.80
CA PRO A 265 -1.05 64.88 6.46
C PRO A 265 -0.84 63.40 6.11
N TYR A 266 -0.83 63.12 4.80
CA TYR A 266 -0.26 61.88 4.25
C TYR A 266 1.27 61.95 4.21
N SER A 267 1.93 60.84 4.58
CA SER A 267 3.31 60.54 4.18
C SER A 267 3.29 59.19 3.46
N VAL A 268 3.48 59.21 2.14
CA VAL A 268 3.68 58.02 1.32
C VAL A 268 5.13 58.06 0.84
N PRO A 269 5.96 57.03 1.12
CA PRO A 269 7.30 56.96 0.57
C PRO A 269 7.25 56.48 -0.88
N GLN A 270 7.95 57.24 -1.73
CA GLN A 270 8.25 56.95 -3.13
C GLN A 270 9.26 55.79 -3.23
N PRO A 271 9.10 54.79 -4.11
CA PRO A 271 10.17 53.86 -4.41
C PRO A 271 11.07 54.40 -5.53
N GLU A 272 12.36 54.39 -5.24
CA GLU A 272 13.46 54.64 -6.16
C GLU A 272 13.58 53.55 -7.22
N SER A 273 14.12 53.95 -8.37
CA SER A 273 14.57 53.12 -9.48
C SER A 273 15.65 52.12 -9.03
N ALA A 274 15.38 50.82 -9.21
CA ALA A 274 16.41 49.79 -9.18
C ALA A 274 16.18 48.80 -10.34
N SER A 275 17.23 48.65 -11.14
CA SER A 275 17.38 47.78 -12.30
C SER A 275 17.17 46.30 -11.98
N CYS A 276 16.31 45.62 -12.74
CA CYS A 276 16.14 44.17 -12.69
C CYS A 276 17.31 43.46 -13.40
N PRO A 277 18.00 42.50 -12.76
CA PRO A 277 18.80 41.50 -13.45
C PRO A 277 17.94 40.30 -13.86
N TYR A 278 18.10 39.85 -15.10
CA TYR A 278 17.50 38.61 -15.63
C TYR A 278 17.91 37.38 -14.79
N PRO A 279 17.01 36.42 -14.53
CA PRO A 279 17.41 35.15 -13.95
C PRO A 279 18.05 34.24 -15.02
N GLN A 280 19.29 33.84 -14.74
CA GLN A 280 19.99 32.76 -15.45
C GLN A 280 19.33 31.40 -15.16
N GLN A 281 19.26 30.54 -16.18
CA GLN A 281 18.92 29.13 -16.02
C GLN A 281 19.98 28.41 -15.17
N PRO A 282 19.61 27.60 -14.18
CA PRO A 282 20.54 26.65 -13.57
C PRO A 282 20.51 25.32 -14.33
N THR A 283 21.56 25.10 -15.14
CA THR A 283 22.15 23.78 -15.34
C THR A 283 22.78 23.31 -14.03
N GLN A 284 22.25 22.24 -13.44
CA GLN A 284 22.95 21.08 -12.84
C GLN A 284 22.04 20.29 -11.88
N MET A 285 22.03 18.97 -12.03
CA MET A 285 21.37 18.04 -11.10
C MET A 285 22.11 17.99 -9.75
N PRO A 286 21.41 18.03 -8.60
CA PRO A 286 22.02 17.65 -7.33
C PRO A 286 21.96 16.13 -7.13
N GLN A 287 23.12 15.59 -6.82
CA GLN A 287 23.34 14.24 -6.33
C GLN A 287 22.57 13.97 -5.02
N TYR A 288 22.16 12.71 -4.89
CA TYR A 288 21.57 12.10 -3.71
C TYR A 288 22.55 12.13 -2.53
N SER A 289 22.19 12.80 -1.44
CA SER A 289 22.83 12.61 -0.14
C SER A 289 21.74 12.55 0.93
N GLY A 290 21.66 11.40 1.60
CA GLY A 290 20.69 11.12 2.64
C GLY A 290 20.95 11.89 3.92
N VAL A 291 19.88 12.40 4.53
CA VAL A 291 19.82 12.79 5.94
C VAL A 291 18.36 12.59 6.40
N PRO A 292 18.13 12.10 7.64
CA PRO A 292 16.82 11.63 8.09
C PRO A 292 15.99 12.82 8.58
N TYR A 293 14.72 12.88 8.19
CA TYR A 293 13.79 13.86 8.76
C TYR A 293 12.80 13.21 9.73
N PRO A 294 12.47 13.94 10.82
CA PRO A 294 11.85 13.41 12.01
C PRO A 294 10.35 13.26 11.83
N TYR A 295 9.78 12.33 12.60
CA TYR A 295 8.35 12.21 12.78
C TYR A 295 7.77 13.54 13.27
N SER A 296 6.99 14.21 12.42
CA SER A 296 6.03 15.20 12.90
C SER A 296 4.78 15.23 12.01
N LYS A 297 3.68 14.74 12.60
CA LYS A 297 2.27 14.99 12.30
C LYS A 297 1.90 14.99 10.81
N LEU A 298 1.72 13.80 10.23
CA LEU A 298 0.90 13.62 9.04
C LEU A 298 -0.54 13.36 9.47
N LEU A 299 -1.43 14.18 8.90
CA LEU A 299 -2.88 14.17 9.08
C LEU A 299 -3.44 12.76 8.89
N LEU A 300 -4.29 12.35 9.83
CA LEU A 300 -5.07 11.13 9.76
C LEU A 300 -5.83 11.07 8.43
N VAL A 301 -5.37 10.20 7.53
CA VAL A 301 -6.31 9.45 6.70
C VAL A 301 -6.92 8.45 7.65
N SER A 302 -8.16 8.70 8.06
CA SER A 302 -8.91 7.87 9.00
C SER A 302 -9.13 6.48 8.40
N ASN A 303 -8.13 5.61 8.56
CA ASN A 303 -8.29 4.18 8.44
C ASN A 303 -8.46 3.64 9.87
N THR A 304 -9.67 3.21 10.17
CA THR A 304 -10.12 2.81 11.52
C THR A 304 -9.26 1.68 12.08
N PHE A 305 -8.75 0.79 11.24
CA PHE A 305 -7.91 -0.32 11.69
C PHE A 305 -6.56 0.13 12.26
N PHE A 306 -5.77 0.87 11.48
CA PHE A 306 -4.41 1.25 11.88
C PHE A 306 -4.41 2.26 13.04
N SER A 307 -5.42 3.13 13.09
CA SER A 307 -5.62 4.07 14.19
C SER A 307 -5.99 3.34 15.49
N VAL A 308 -6.82 2.29 15.43
CA VAL A 308 -7.19 1.46 16.60
C VAL A 308 -6.00 0.63 17.08
N TRP A 309 -5.23 0.04 16.15
CA TRP A 309 -4.03 -0.73 16.50
C TRP A 309 -2.93 0.14 17.15
N LEU A 310 -2.64 1.32 16.58
CA LEU A 310 -1.69 2.28 17.18
C LEU A 310 -2.18 2.78 18.54
N SER A 311 -3.48 3.08 18.68
CA SER A 311 -4.04 3.58 19.94
C SER A 311 -4.04 2.54 21.06
N ARG A 312 -4.16 1.24 20.76
CA ARG A 312 -4.11 0.16 21.77
C ARG A 312 -2.69 -0.22 22.17
N ASN A 313 -1.73 -0.11 21.26
CA ASN A 313 -0.33 -0.48 21.51
C ASN A 313 0.56 0.67 22.01
N ALA A 314 0.16 1.93 21.79
CA ALA A 314 0.85 3.08 22.38
C ALA A 314 0.74 3.14 23.92
N THR A 315 -0.32 2.57 24.51
CA THR A 315 -0.51 2.52 25.97
C THR A 315 0.32 1.45 26.69
N ASN A 316 1.01 0.56 25.96
CA ASN A 316 1.87 -0.48 26.57
C ASN A 316 3.36 -0.09 26.61
N ALA A 317 3.76 1.04 26.02
CA ALA A 317 5.16 1.49 26.02
C ALA A 317 5.55 2.27 27.30
N ASP A 318 4.59 2.78 28.07
CA ASP A 318 4.85 3.54 29.30
C ASP A 318 4.80 2.68 30.60
N ALA A 319 4.59 1.37 30.49
CA ALA A 319 4.51 0.46 31.64
C ALA A 319 5.79 -0.35 31.90
N VAL A 320 6.86 -0.10 31.14
CA VAL A 320 8.20 -0.69 31.39
C VAL A 320 9.24 0.42 31.42
N SER A 321 9.30 1.13 32.55
CA SER A 321 10.49 1.80 33.07
C SER A 321 10.43 1.81 34.59
#